data_AF-A0A1V4QF95-F1
#
_entry.id   AF-A0A1V4QF95-F1
#
_cell.length_a   1.000
_cell.length_b   1.000
_cell.length_c   1.000
_cell.angle_alpha   90.00
_cell.angle_beta   90.00
_cell.angle_gamma   90.00
#
_symmetry.space_group_name_H-M   'P 1'
#
loop_
_entity.id
_entity.type
_entity.pdbx_description
1 polymer ?
#
loop_
_entity_poly.entity_id
_entity_poly.type
_entity_poly.pdbx_seq_one_letter_code
_entity_poly.pdbx_strand_id
1 'polypeptide(L)'
;MNTIHSLCDEWGNNTFQRQDKNISSTWQNVYDKKTNISTLKLTLEIKEDTKKLMICEFHQERAYPLNVIRELLKKAGFFFTLYRHLTFHPADEGDLRIMGVARK
;
A
#
# COMPACT_ATOMS: atom_id res chain seq x y z
N MET A 1 -1.23 -2.61 6.94
CA MET A 1 -2.03 -2.59 5.70
C MET A 1 -2.30 -1.16 5.32
N ASN A 2 -2.25 -0.80 4.03
CA ASN A 2 -2.61 0.54 3.60
C ASN A 2 -4.15 0.69 3.60
N THR A 3 -4.64 1.88 3.93
CA THR A 3 -6.07 2.18 3.96
C THR A 3 -6.58 2.63 2.60
N ILE A 4 -7.90 2.78 2.48
CA ILE A 4 -8.52 3.40 1.30
C ILE A 4 -8.00 4.83 1.14
N HIS A 5 -7.92 5.60 2.23
CA HIS A 5 -7.38 6.96 2.20
C HIS A 5 -5.97 7.00 1.59
N SER A 6 -5.07 6.12 2.03
CA SER A 6 -3.72 6.05 1.44
C SER A 6 -3.74 5.68 -0.05
N LEU A 7 -4.46 4.62 -0.44
CA LEU A 7 -4.43 4.16 -1.84
C LEU A 7 -5.17 5.10 -2.80
N CYS A 8 -6.25 5.73 -2.36
CA CYS A 8 -7.10 6.59 -3.17
C CYS A 8 -6.61 8.04 -3.20
N ASP A 9 -6.31 8.61 -2.04
CA ASP A 9 -6.12 10.05 -1.90
C ASP A 9 -4.65 10.44 -1.95
N GLU A 10 -3.77 9.68 -1.29
CA GLU A 10 -2.32 9.95 -1.32
C GLU A 10 -1.65 9.43 -2.60
N TRP A 11 -1.89 8.15 -2.94
CA TRP A 11 -1.29 7.54 -4.13
C TRP A 11 -2.11 7.83 -5.39
N GLY A 12 -3.41 7.54 -5.32
CA GLY A 12 -4.39 7.83 -6.36
C GLY A 12 -3.94 7.43 -7.77
N ASN A 13 -4.26 8.30 -8.74
CA ASN A 13 -3.84 8.17 -10.13
C ASN A 13 -2.66 9.11 -10.38
N ASN A 14 -1.46 8.68 -10.00
CA ASN A 14 -0.27 9.52 -10.08
C ASN A 14 0.90 8.79 -10.72
N THR A 15 1.74 9.54 -11.42
CA THR A 15 3.04 9.07 -11.92
C THR A 15 4.13 9.99 -11.39
N PHE A 16 5.12 9.43 -10.70
CA PHE A 16 6.27 10.18 -10.26
C PHE A 16 7.56 9.40 -10.53
N GLN A 17 8.66 10.15 -10.64
CA GLN A 17 9.99 9.59 -10.82
C GLN A 17 10.83 9.89 -9.59
N ARG A 18 11.67 8.95 -9.19
CA ARG A 18 12.68 9.14 -8.16
C ARG A 18 14.01 8.68 -8.67
N GLN A 19 15.02 9.51 -8.49
CA GLN A 19 16.40 9.16 -8.75
C GLN A 19 17.12 9.00 -7.42
N ASP A 20 17.69 7.82 -7.20
CA ASP A 20 18.53 7.51 -6.04
C ASP A 20 19.84 6.91 -6.55
N LYS A 21 20.93 7.68 -6.44
CA LYS A 21 22.27 7.33 -6.93
C LYS A 21 22.24 6.84 -8.39
N ASN A 22 22.46 5.54 -8.58
CA ASN A 22 22.53 4.89 -9.87
C ASN A 22 21.20 4.27 -10.32
N ILE A 23 20.13 4.42 -9.55
CA ILE A 23 18.80 3.89 -9.81
C ILE A 23 17.86 5.05 -10.15
N SER A 24 17.24 4.98 -11.33
CA SER A 24 16.07 5.79 -11.67
C SER A 24 14.83 4.92 -11.58
N SER A 25 13.79 5.39 -10.89
CA SER A 25 12.55 4.65 -10.71
C SER A 25 11.37 5.48 -11.17
N THR A 26 10.50 4.91 -11.99
CA THR A 26 9.21 5.48 -12.39
C THR A 26 8.10 4.68 -11.72
N TRP A 27 7.29 5.37 -10.91
CA TRP A 27 6.18 4.79 -10.17
C TRP A 27 4.89 5.29 -10.79
N GLN A 28 4.09 4.39 -11.36
CA GLN A 28 2.80 4.71 -11.95
C GLN A 28 1.69 4.00 -11.18
N ASN A 29 0.89 4.75 -10.43
CA ASN A 29 -0.23 4.24 -9.65
C ASN A 29 -1.55 4.53 -10.38
N VAL A 30 -2.45 3.55 -10.36
CA VAL A 30 -3.84 3.70 -10.78
C VAL A 30 -4.74 3.05 -9.73
N TYR A 31 -5.72 3.79 -9.23
CA TYR A 31 -6.68 3.33 -8.24
C TYR A 31 -8.09 3.16 -8.84
N ASP A 32 -8.65 1.96 -8.73
CA ASP A 32 -10.04 1.69 -9.09
C ASP A 32 -10.95 1.80 -7.87
N LYS A 33 -11.75 2.86 -7.83
CA LYS A 33 -12.71 3.15 -6.75
C LYS A 33 -13.85 2.13 -6.65
N LYS A 34 -14.15 1.35 -7.70
CA LYS A 34 -15.22 0.34 -7.65
C LYS A 34 -14.77 -0.92 -6.92
N THR A 35 -13.52 -1.32 -7.13
CA THR A 35 -12.96 -2.55 -6.56
C THR A 35 -12.10 -2.30 -5.32
N ASN A 36 -11.72 -1.04 -5.08
CA ASN A 36 -10.73 -0.60 -4.10
C ASN A 36 -9.34 -1.21 -4.34
N ILE A 37 -8.97 -1.42 -5.61
CA ILE A 37 -7.68 -1.99 -6.01
C ILE A 37 -6.77 -0.86 -6.53
N SER A 38 -5.59 -0.74 -5.93
CA SER A 38 -4.48 0.05 -6.46
C SER A 38 -3.55 -0.85 -7.26
N THR A 39 -3.17 -0.41 -8.46
CA THR A 39 -2.16 -1.05 -9.29
C THR A 39 -0.95 -0.13 -9.41
N LEU A 40 0.21 -0.61 -8.97
CA LEU A 40 1.50 0.07 -9.13
C LEU A 40 2.29 -0.63 -10.23
N LYS A 41 2.62 0.10 -11.30
CA LYS A 41 3.66 -0.27 -12.24
C LYS A 41 4.95 0.45 -11.85
N LEU A 42 5.96 -0.33 -11.48
CA LEU A 42 7.27 0.17 -11.09
C LEU A 42 8.29 -0.20 -12.17
N THR A 43 8.88 0.83 -12.80
CA THR A 43 9.98 0.67 -13.75
C THR A 43 11.26 1.17 -13.09
N LEU A 44 12.25 0.30 -12.95
CA LEU A 44 13.57 0.62 -12.42
C LEU A 44 14.60 0.58 -13.55
N GLU A 45 15.38 1.64 -13.69
CA GLU A 45 16.57 1.70 -14.53
C GLU A 45 17.80 1.82 -13.63
N ILE A 46 18.62 0.78 -13.61
CA ILE A 46 19.82 0.69 -12.78
C ILE A 46 21.03 0.85 -13.69
N LYS A 47 21.85 1.87 -13.41
CA LYS A 47 23.14 2.08 -14.06
C LYS A 47 24.23 1.36 -13.26
N GLU A 48 24.90 0.43 -13.90
CA GLU A 48 26.14 -0.17 -13.41
C GLU A 48 27.30 0.38 -14.25
N ASP A 49 28.53 0.26 -13.76
CA ASP A 49 29.71 0.90 -14.36
C ASP A 49 29.88 0.63 -15.86
N THR A 50 29.44 -0.54 -16.34
CA THR A 50 29.54 -0.93 -17.76
C THR A 50 28.22 -1.33 -18.40
N LYS A 51 27.11 -1.35 -17.66
CA LYS A 51 25.83 -1.92 -18.11
C LYS A 51 24.63 -1.14 -17.57
N LYS A 52 23.53 -1.17 -18.32
CA LYS A 52 22.23 -0.68 -17.86
C LYS A 52 21.29 -1.87 -17.68
N LEU A 53 20.74 -2.02 -16.49
CA LEU A 53 19.71 -3.01 -16.18
C LEU A 53 18.35 -2.32 -16.09
N MET A 54 17.32 -2.93 -16.66
CA MET A 54 15.94 -2.45 -16.55
C MET A 54 15.08 -3.53 -15.94
N ILE A 55 14.31 -3.17 -14.91
CA ILE A 55 13.38 -4.07 -14.22
C ILE A 55 11.99 -3.43 -14.27
N CYS A 56 10.97 -4.24 -14.59
CA CYS A 56 9.58 -3.82 -14.58
C CYS A 56 8.79 -4.75 -13.66
N GLU A 57 8.14 -4.17 -12.66
CA GLU A 57 7.30 -4.88 -11.71
C GLU A 57 5.87 -4.35 -11.75
N PHE A 58 4.92 -5.24 -11.50
CA PHE A 58 3.51 -4.91 -11.37
C PHE A 58 3.00 -5.43 -10.03
N HIS A 59 2.46 -4.53 -9.23
CA HIS A 59 1.95 -4.82 -7.89
C HIS A 59 0.48 -4.42 -7.82
N GLN A 60 -0.32 -5.23 -7.12
CA GLN A 60 -1.72 -4.92 -6.84
C GLN A 60 -2.01 -5.05 -5.35
N GLU A 61 -2.61 -4.02 -4.78
CA GLU A 61 -3.07 -4.01 -3.39
C GLU A 61 -4.56 -3.66 -3.35
N ARG A 62 -5.33 -4.38 -2.53
CA ARG A 62 -6.73 -4.08 -2.28
C ARG A 62 -6.89 -3.49 -0.88
N ALA A 63 -7.43 -2.29 -0.79
CA ALA A 63 -7.80 -1.70 0.49
C ALA A 63 -9.18 -2.20 0.93
N TYR A 64 -9.28 -2.57 2.22
CA TYR A 64 -10.53 -2.97 2.86
C TYR A 64 -10.92 -1.92 3.90
N PRO A 65 -12.20 -1.52 3.95
CA PRO A 65 -12.72 -0.74 5.07
C PRO A 65 -12.45 -1.43 6.42
N LEU A 66 -12.21 -0.64 7.46
CA LEU A 66 -11.93 -1.15 8.80
C LEU A 66 -13.06 -2.03 9.33
N ASN A 67 -14.32 -1.67 9.08
CA ASN A 67 -15.45 -2.49 9.50
C ASN A 67 -15.43 -3.90 8.88
N VAL A 68 -15.07 -4.03 7.60
CA VAL A 68 -14.94 -5.34 6.92
C VAL A 68 -13.84 -6.17 7.57
N ILE A 69 -12.67 -5.57 7.85
CA ILE A 69 -11.56 -6.26 8.52
C ILE A 69 -12.00 -6.74 9.91
N ARG A 70 -12.66 -5.89 10.69
CA ARG A 70 -13.18 -6.23 12.03
C ARG A 70 -14.15 -7.40 11.98
N GLU A 71 -15.10 -7.38 11.05
CA GLU A 71 -16.09 -8.46 10.89
C GLU A 71 -15.45 -9.78 10.46
N LEU A 72 -14.44 -9.75 9.57
CA LEU A 72 -13.70 -10.95 9.18
C LEU A 72 -12.92 -11.55 10.36
N LEU A 73 -12.25 -10.73 11.17
CA LEU A 73 -11.52 -11.20 12.35
C LEU A 73 -12.46 -11.81 13.39
N LYS A 74 -13.62 -11.20 13.66
CA LYS A 74 -14.66 -11.76 14.54
C LYS A 74 -15.16 -13.10 14.02
N LYS A 75 -15.50 -13.19 12.72
CA LYS A 75 -15.97 -14.42 12.08
C LYS A 75 -14.94 -15.55 12.15
N ALA A 76 -13.66 -15.21 12.09
CA ALA A 76 -12.56 -16.16 12.24
C ALA A 76 -12.27 -16.52 13.72
N GLY A 77 -12.97 -15.93 14.69
CA GLY A 77 -12.85 -16.24 16.11
C GLY A 77 -11.69 -15.56 16.82
N PHE A 78 -11.18 -14.45 16.30
CA PHE A 78 -10.06 -13.72 16.91
C PHE A 78 -10.54 -12.59 17.82
N PHE A 79 -9.85 -12.44 18.96
CA PHE A 79 -9.78 -11.17 19.68
C PHE A 79 -8.71 -10.31 19.03
N PHE A 80 -9.02 -9.04 18.74
CA PHE A 80 -8.10 -8.19 18.00
C PHE A 80 -8.11 -6.74 18.46
N THR A 81 -7.06 -6.01 18.10
CA THR A 81 -7.00 -4.55 18.17
C THR A 81 -6.30 -4.01 16.94
N LEU A 82 -6.81 -2.90 16.41
CA LEU A 82 -6.24 -2.21 15.25
C LEU A 82 -5.69 -0.85 15.69
N TYR A 83 -4.47 -0.55 15.29
CA TYR A 83 -3.73 0.65 15.65
C TYR A 83 -3.34 1.47 14.43
N ARG A 84 -3.27 2.79 14.61
CA ARG A 84 -2.54 3.66 13.68
C ARG A 84 -1.07 3.24 13.62
N HIS A 85 -0.51 3.22 12.41
CA HIS A 85 0.88 2.77 12.17
C HIS A 85 1.90 3.42 13.12
N LEU A 86 2.75 2.57 13.72
CA LEU A 86 3.82 2.95 14.67
C LEU A 86 3.35 3.68 15.94
N THR A 87 2.09 3.53 16.32
CA THR A 87 1.55 4.08 17.57
C THR A 87 0.64 3.06 18.28
N PHE A 88 0.20 3.39 19.49
CA PHE A 88 -0.87 2.66 20.19
C PHE A 88 -2.24 3.35 20.10
N HIS A 89 -2.38 4.37 19.24
CA HIS A 89 -3.67 5.01 19.02
C HIS A 89 -4.59 4.08 18.22
N PRO A 90 -5.91 4.06 18.50
CA PRO A 90 -6.88 3.32 17.70
C PRO A 90 -6.79 3.69 16.22
N ALA A 91 -6.89 2.68 15.35
CA ALA A 91 -6.93 2.92 13.90
C ALA A 91 -8.21 3.62 13.46
N ASP A 92 -8.06 4.58 12.55
CA ASP A 92 -9.13 5.32 11.87
C ASP A 92 -9.01 5.20 10.33
N GLU A 93 -10.10 5.43 9.61
CA GLU A 93 -10.12 5.37 8.14
C GLU A 93 -9.25 6.48 7.51
N GLY A 94 -9.05 7.60 8.21
CA GLY A 94 -8.15 8.68 7.80
C GLY A 94 -6.66 8.40 8.07
N ASP A 95 -6.30 7.26 8.64
CA ASP A 95 -4.90 6.88 8.77
C ASP A 95 -4.35 6.39 7.42
N LEU A 96 -3.08 6.64 7.12
CA LEU A 96 -2.47 6.10 5.89
C LEU A 96 -2.22 4.59 5.96
N ARG A 97 -1.89 4.12 7.16
CA ARG A 97 -1.54 2.72 7.40
C ARG A 97 -2.01 2.30 8.78
N ILE A 98 -2.46 1.06 8.84
CA ILE A 98 -2.95 0.43 10.07
C ILE A 98 -2.16 -0.84 10.38
N MET A 99 -2.07 -1.16 11.66
CA MET A 99 -1.45 -2.37 12.19
C MET A 99 -2.48 -3.15 13.01
N GLY A 100 -2.59 -4.45 12.78
CA GLY A 100 -3.51 -5.33 13.51
C GLY A 100 -2.76 -6.34 14.35
N VAL A 101 -3.18 -6.49 15.60
CA VAL A 101 -2.76 -7.58 16.49
C VAL A 101 -3.99 -8.44 16.77
N ALA A 102 -3.86 -9.75 16.58
CA ALA A 102 -4.95 -10.70 16.77
C ALA A 102 -4.47 -11.92 17.57
N ARG A 103 -5.33 -12.43 18.45
CA ARG A 103 -5.11 -13.63 19.26
C ARG A 103 -6.36 -14.50 19.18
N LYS A 104 -6.16 -15.81 18.99
CA LYS A 104 -7.22 -16.80 18.97
C LYS A 104 -7.64 -17.17 20.40
#